data_AF-A0A7W2RRM4-F1
#
_entry.id   AF-A0A7W2RRM4-F1
#
_cell.length_a   1.000
_cell.length_b   1.000
_cell.length_c   1.000
_cell.angle_alpha   90.00
_cell.angle_beta   90.00
_cell.angle_gamma   90.00
#
_symmetry.space_group_name_H-M   'P 1'
#
loop_
_entity.id
_entity.type
_entity.pdbx_description
1 polymer ?
#
loop_
_entity_poly.entity_id
_entity_poly.type
_entity_poly.pdbx_seq_one_letter_code
_entity_poly.pdbx_strand_id
1 'polypeptide(L)'
;MSDHKFSAIFILLLCSSTYLAATRRRLNDAHLHNTWILAPAGSFLVTGFFIVFTGYNSSYWLLLIPLLMMVVLLTYPSKSQRRYILGYNGPVNLSDFQQLKKTNSRNSQRIEPTMNSVNINQSSDNKNDYSPLADNNQNTSSTTHANHFSDSSQDKVELAESIRLALFSKKNSQLTIALISFLLVLAFIISMLFTQPTPADNPVEHTSEIQKTTKEFQHQITLPDNFSIMIAADNAIVIQWQASVKDNLNVWSLGTAAGDKSCKSIEFTKEEVIRTYSVSTIDNKYYAYFSPLDTKALIKNIAFKNKFLLCGYSFSLKGSQARLGKSSFYANLIEY
;
A
#
# COMPACT_ATOMS: atom_id res chain seq x y z
N MET A 1 -23.24 13.63 -0.67
CA MET A 1 -22.05 12.81 -0.30
C MET A 1 -21.92 11.77 -1.40
N SER A 2 -20.80 11.71 -2.11
CA SER A 2 -20.64 10.80 -3.27
C SER A 2 -20.67 9.33 -2.85
N ASP A 3 -21.14 8.44 -3.72
CA ASP A 3 -21.26 6.99 -3.44
C ASP A 3 -19.92 6.38 -2.97
N HIS A 4 -18.80 6.90 -3.47
CA HIS A 4 -17.46 6.50 -3.05
C HIS A 4 -17.15 6.81 -1.58
N LYS A 5 -17.65 7.94 -1.05
CA LYS A 5 -17.45 8.32 0.37
C LYS A 5 -18.27 7.41 1.29
N PHE A 6 -19.48 7.00 0.88
CA PHE A 6 -20.28 6.03 1.64
C PHE A 6 -19.59 4.66 1.72
N SER A 7 -19.07 4.17 0.59
CA SER A 7 -18.30 2.92 0.56
C SER A 7 -17.05 3.01 1.46
N ALA A 8 -16.31 4.12 1.40
CA ALA A 8 -15.13 4.34 2.23
C ALA A 8 -15.46 4.36 3.74
N ILE A 9 -16.57 4.97 4.15
CA ILE A 9 -17.03 4.97 5.55
C ILE A 9 -17.41 3.57 6.00
N PHE A 10 -18.08 2.80 5.16
CA PHE A 10 -18.45 1.43 5.48
C PHE A 10 -17.21 0.54 5.71
N ILE A 11 -16.22 0.64 4.82
CA ILE A 11 -14.94 -0.07 4.97
C ILE A 11 -14.22 0.39 6.24
N LEU A 12 -14.20 1.69 6.53
CA LEU A 12 -13.58 2.23 7.74
C LEU A 12 -14.22 1.65 9.01
N LEU A 13 -15.55 1.56 9.07
CA LEU A 13 -16.26 0.98 10.21
C LEU A 13 -15.93 -0.50 10.41
N LEU A 14 -15.84 -1.27 9.31
CA LEU A 14 -15.48 -2.69 9.36
C LEU A 14 -14.04 -2.87 9.88
N CYS A 15 -13.09 -2.12 9.32
CA CYS A 15 -11.69 -2.11 9.78
C CYS A 15 -11.59 -1.69 11.25
N SER A 16 -12.29 -0.62 11.65
CA SER A 16 -12.31 -0.13 13.04
C SER A 16 -12.87 -1.18 14.00
N SER A 17 -13.92 -1.91 13.61
CA SER A 17 -14.47 -3.02 14.40
C SER A 17 -13.46 -4.16 14.61
N THR A 18 -12.77 -4.59 13.54
CA THR A 18 -11.73 -5.62 13.67
C THR A 18 -10.56 -5.16 14.54
N TYR A 19 -10.17 -3.89 14.42
CA TYR A 19 -9.11 -3.29 15.21
C TYR A 19 -9.50 -3.14 16.69
N LEU A 20 -10.76 -2.79 16.97
CA LEU A 20 -11.31 -2.76 18.33
C LEU A 20 -11.32 -4.17 18.96
N ALA A 21 -11.73 -5.19 18.20
CA ALA A 21 -11.71 -6.57 18.68
C ALA A 21 -10.28 -7.06 18.97
N ALA A 22 -9.32 -6.72 18.10
CA ALA A 22 -7.91 -7.06 18.29
C ALA A 22 -7.29 -6.35 19.50
N THR A 23 -7.54 -5.04 19.66
CA THR A 23 -7.06 -4.26 20.83
C THR A 23 -7.71 -4.74 22.12
N ARG A 24 -9.02 -5.03 22.12
CA ARG A 24 -9.72 -5.63 23.28
C ARG A 24 -9.12 -6.97 23.67
N ARG A 25 -8.85 -7.84 22.69
CA ARG A 25 -8.19 -9.14 22.94
C ARG A 25 -6.82 -8.94 23.58
N ARG A 26 -5.98 -8.08 23.00
CA ARG A 26 -4.63 -7.82 23.54
C ARG A 26 -4.67 -7.23 24.94
N LEU A 27 -5.61 -6.32 25.19
CA LEU A 27 -5.83 -5.71 26.50
C LEU A 27 -6.22 -6.73 27.56
N ASN A 28 -7.12 -7.65 27.19
CA ASN A 28 -7.54 -8.76 28.04
C ASN A 28 -6.39 -9.73 28.30
N ASP A 29 -5.57 -10.04 27.29
CA ASP A 29 -4.39 -10.90 27.46
C ASP A 29 -3.33 -10.27 28.40
N ALA A 30 -3.24 -8.93 28.44
CA ALA A 30 -2.35 -8.18 29.34
C ALA A 30 -2.97 -7.86 30.72
N HIS A 31 -4.25 -8.18 30.95
CA HIS A 31 -5.01 -7.78 32.15
C HIS A 31 -4.85 -6.29 32.48
N LEU A 32 -4.91 -5.44 31.46
CA LEU A 32 -4.83 -3.99 31.61
C LEU A 32 -6.25 -3.40 31.72
N HIS A 33 -6.39 -2.22 32.33
CA HIS A 33 -7.72 -1.66 32.55
C HIS A 33 -8.36 -1.17 31.23
N ASN A 34 -9.69 -1.21 31.18
CA ASN A 34 -10.46 -1.08 29.94
C ASN A 34 -10.30 0.29 29.22
N THR A 35 -9.93 1.39 29.89
CA THR A 35 -9.82 2.69 29.16
C THR A 35 -8.57 2.79 28.28
N TRP A 36 -7.59 1.88 28.42
CA TRP A 36 -6.47 1.78 27.47
C TRP A 36 -6.91 1.31 26.09
N ILE A 37 -8.15 0.83 25.92
CA ILE A 37 -8.71 0.54 24.59
C ILE A 37 -8.90 1.81 23.77
N LEU A 38 -9.19 2.94 24.42
CA LEU A 38 -9.55 4.19 23.77
C LEU A 38 -8.36 4.81 23.05
N ALA A 39 -7.15 4.65 23.59
CA ALA A 39 -5.94 5.23 23.02
C ALA A 39 -5.65 4.72 21.58
N PRO A 40 -5.50 3.41 21.33
CA PRO A 40 -5.30 2.90 19.98
C PRO A 40 -6.60 2.91 19.16
N ALA A 41 -7.71 2.37 19.67
CA ALA A 41 -8.91 2.19 18.86
C ALA A 41 -9.63 3.52 18.54
N GLY A 42 -9.68 4.43 19.51
CA GLY A 42 -10.25 5.77 19.32
C GLY A 42 -9.42 6.62 18.37
N SER A 43 -8.08 6.62 18.52
CA SER A 43 -7.22 7.36 17.59
C SER A 43 -7.30 6.85 16.16
N PHE A 44 -7.43 5.53 15.95
CA PHE A 44 -7.64 4.95 14.62
C PHE A 44 -8.95 5.40 13.98
N LEU A 45 -10.06 5.43 14.75
CA LEU A 45 -11.35 5.88 14.25
C LEU A 45 -11.30 7.36 13.85
N VAL A 46 -10.76 8.23 14.72
CA VAL A 46 -10.66 9.67 14.48
C VAL A 46 -9.77 9.98 13.26
N THR A 47 -8.60 9.33 13.18
CA THR A 47 -7.68 9.52 12.05
C THR A 47 -8.28 9.00 10.75
N GLY A 48 -8.97 7.86 10.76
CA GLY A 48 -9.67 7.34 9.60
C GLY A 48 -10.80 8.25 9.12
N PHE A 49 -11.56 8.85 10.05
CA PHE A 49 -12.59 9.82 9.69
C PHE A 49 -11.96 11.06 9.03
N PHE A 50 -10.86 11.57 9.59
CA PHE A 50 -10.14 12.69 9.01
C PHE A 50 -9.69 12.40 7.57
N ILE A 51 -9.10 11.22 7.32
CA ILE A 51 -8.64 10.79 5.98
C ILE A 51 -9.78 10.75 4.96
N VAL A 52 -10.94 10.19 5.33
CA VAL A 52 -12.10 10.06 4.44
C VAL A 52 -12.67 11.43 4.06
N PHE A 53 -12.62 12.41 4.98
CA PHE A 53 -13.16 13.74 4.74
C PHE A 53 -12.20 14.67 4.00
N THR A 54 -10.89 14.60 4.26
CA THR A 54 -9.90 15.48 3.63
C THR A 54 -9.52 15.04 2.22
N GLY A 55 -9.48 13.74 1.94
CA GLY A 55 -9.17 13.20 0.60
C GLY A 55 -7.74 13.47 0.10
N TYR A 56 -6.85 14.00 0.96
CA TYR A 56 -5.45 14.25 0.61
C TYR A 56 -4.58 13.03 0.90
N ASN A 57 -3.68 12.70 -0.02
CA ASN A 57 -2.69 11.62 0.16
C ASN A 57 -1.79 11.84 1.38
N SER A 58 -1.50 13.08 1.74
CA SER A 58 -0.72 13.44 2.94
C SER A 58 -1.40 13.00 4.25
N SER A 59 -2.72 12.79 4.24
CA SER A 59 -3.48 12.41 5.43
C SER A 59 -3.20 10.99 5.90
N TYR A 60 -2.66 10.11 5.05
CA TYR A 60 -2.31 8.73 5.45
C TYR A 60 -1.21 8.68 6.52
N TRP A 61 -0.37 9.71 6.61
CA TRP A 61 0.63 9.83 7.67
C TRP A 61 0.03 9.91 9.08
N LEU A 62 -1.23 10.35 9.22
CA LEU A 62 -1.91 10.35 10.52
C LEU A 62 -2.09 8.94 11.09
N LEU A 63 -2.02 7.88 10.26
CA LEU A 63 -2.05 6.49 10.72
C LEU A 63 -0.83 6.10 11.57
N LEU A 64 0.24 6.90 11.56
CA LEU A 64 1.39 6.69 12.43
C LEU A 64 1.02 6.86 13.92
N ILE A 65 0.02 7.70 14.23
CA ILE A 65 -0.46 7.92 15.60
C ILE A 65 -1.06 6.64 16.20
N PRO A 66 -2.11 6.01 15.62
CA PRO A 66 -2.66 4.77 16.14
C PRO A 66 -1.64 3.61 16.10
N LEU A 67 -0.73 3.60 15.13
CA LEU A 67 0.37 2.63 15.05
C LEU A 67 1.28 2.71 16.27
N LEU A 68 1.75 3.90 16.64
CA LEU A 68 2.62 4.07 17.81
C LEU A 68 1.93 3.63 19.10
N MET A 69 0.65 3.96 19.25
CA MET A 69 -0.15 3.53 20.42
C MET A 69 -0.29 2.00 20.47
N MET A 70 -0.43 1.34 19.32
CA MET A 70 -0.46 -0.11 19.22
C MET A 70 0.89 -0.73 19.59
N VAL A 71 2.00 -0.18 19.10
CA VAL A 71 3.36 -0.66 19.42
C VAL A 71 3.59 -0.62 20.92
N VAL A 72 3.18 0.46 21.60
CA VAL A 72 3.24 0.56 23.07
C VAL A 72 2.42 -0.55 23.72
N LEU A 73 1.19 -0.79 23.26
CA LEU A 73 0.34 -1.86 23.81
C LEU A 73 0.95 -3.26 23.59
N LEU A 74 1.72 -3.45 22.51
CA LEU A 74 2.40 -4.70 22.21
C LEU A 74 3.53 -5.02 23.19
N THR A 75 4.18 -4.01 23.77
CA THR A 75 5.25 -4.20 24.77
C THR A 75 4.76 -4.81 26.09
N TYR A 76 3.45 -4.81 26.36
CA TYR A 76 2.91 -5.43 27.56
C TYR A 76 2.92 -6.95 27.45
N PRO A 77 3.56 -7.68 28.38
CA PRO A 77 3.53 -9.14 28.38
C PRO A 77 2.12 -9.63 28.72
N SER A 78 1.76 -10.80 28.19
CA SER A 78 0.52 -11.45 28.62
C SER A 78 0.70 -11.97 30.04
N LYS A 79 -0.23 -11.64 30.94
CA LYS A 79 -0.20 -12.10 32.33
C LYS A 79 -0.83 -13.49 32.51
N SER A 80 -1.46 -14.03 31.48
CA SER A 80 -2.16 -15.31 31.55
C SER A 80 -1.22 -16.45 31.14
N GLN A 81 -0.77 -17.26 32.10
CA GLN A 81 -0.07 -18.52 31.83
C GLN A 81 -1.06 -19.57 31.31
N ARG A 82 -1.49 -19.42 30.06
CA ARG A 82 -2.38 -20.39 29.40
C ARG A 82 -1.54 -21.56 28.88
N ARG A 83 -1.88 -22.78 29.32
CA ARG A 83 -1.28 -24.00 28.77
C ARG A 83 -1.94 -24.31 27.44
N TYR A 84 -1.20 -24.13 26.36
CA TYR A 84 -1.64 -24.51 25.03
C TYR A 84 -1.29 -25.97 24.77
N ILE A 85 -2.27 -26.77 24.38
CA ILE A 85 -2.07 -28.12 23.84
C ILE A 85 -2.35 -28.03 22.35
N LEU A 86 -1.33 -28.30 21.52
CA LEU A 86 -1.42 -28.15 20.06
C LEU A 86 -1.89 -26.74 19.61
N GLY A 87 -1.53 -25.70 20.37
CA GLY A 87 -1.94 -24.31 20.08
C GLY A 87 -3.38 -23.97 20.49
N TYR A 88 -4.13 -24.92 21.04
CA TYR A 88 -5.49 -24.71 21.55
C TYR A 88 -5.49 -24.51 23.07
N ASN A 89 -6.27 -23.54 23.54
CA ASN A 89 -6.62 -23.34 24.94
C ASN A 89 -8.09 -22.93 25.01
N GLY A 90 -8.97 -23.91 25.21
CA GLY A 90 -10.42 -23.75 25.23
C GLY A 90 -11.09 -24.86 26.06
N PRO A 91 -12.43 -24.93 26.06
CA PRO A 91 -13.18 -25.82 26.95
C PRO A 91 -13.02 -27.32 26.63
N VAL A 92 -12.54 -27.65 25.43
CA VAL A 92 -12.29 -29.04 25.04
C VAL A 92 -11.03 -29.54 25.74
N ASN A 93 -11.16 -30.62 26.51
CA ASN A 93 -10.02 -31.24 27.15
C ASN A 93 -9.16 -31.99 26.12
N LEU A 94 -7.89 -31.60 26.01
CA LEU A 94 -6.89 -32.21 25.13
C LEU A 94 -5.79 -32.92 25.92
N SER A 95 -6.03 -33.28 27.18
CA SER A 95 -5.07 -33.94 28.07
C SER A 95 -4.47 -35.21 27.48
N ASP A 96 -5.22 -35.91 26.62
CA ASP A 96 -4.84 -37.18 26.02
C ASP A 96 -3.62 -37.03 25.09
N PHE A 97 -3.44 -35.84 24.50
CA PHE A 97 -2.28 -35.52 23.67
C PHE A 97 -1.01 -35.22 24.48
N GLN A 98 -1.11 -34.99 25.79
CA GLN A 98 0.05 -34.73 26.65
C GLN A 98 0.71 -36.02 27.17
N GLN A 99 -0.02 -37.13 27.25
CA GLN A 99 0.48 -38.38 27.84
C GLN A 99 1.51 -39.11 26.95
N LEU A 100 1.47 -38.93 25.63
CA LEU A 100 2.38 -39.58 24.68
C LEU A 100 3.85 -39.10 24.74
N LYS A 101 4.14 -37.97 25.41
CA LYS A 101 5.49 -37.38 25.40
C LYS A 101 6.40 -37.86 26.54
N LYS A 102 5.94 -38.70 27.47
CA LYS A 102 6.71 -39.05 28.69
C LYS A 102 7.47 -40.37 28.68
N THR A 103 7.51 -41.14 27.59
CA THR A 103 8.14 -42.49 27.64
C THR A 103 9.15 -42.85 26.54
N ASN A 104 9.57 -41.95 25.64
CA ASN A 104 10.53 -42.33 24.58
C ASN A 104 11.69 -41.34 24.37
N SER A 105 12.38 -40.95 25.46
CA SER A 105 13.68 -40.25 25.38
C SER A 105 14.88 -41.21 25.17
N ARG A 106 14.65 -42.39 24.63
CA ARG A 106 15.69 -43.32 24.17
C ARG A 106 15.25 -43.99 22.87
N ASN A 107 15.07 -43.21 21.80
CA ASN A 107 15.10 -43.81 20.47
C ASN A 107 15.48 -42.78 19.39
N SER A 108 16.73 -42.32 19.43
CA SER A 108 17.39 -41.72 18.27
C SER A 108 18.35 -42.73 17.63
N GLN A 109 18.09 -44.04 17.76
CA GLN A 109 18.79 -45.03 16.96
C GLN A 109 18.02 -45.23 15.66
N ARG A 110 18.69 -44.88 14.55
CA ARG A 110 18.28 -45.23 13.20
C ARG A 110 18.22 -46.75 13.13
N ILE A 111 17.00 -47.31 13.07
CA ILE A 111 16.81 -48.74 12.84
C ILE A 111 16.81 -48.91 11.31
N GLU A 112 17.84 -49.56 10.78
CA GLU A 112 17.83 -49.97 9.37
C GLU A 112 17.02 -51.26 9.21
N PRO A 113 16.18 -51.38 8.16
CA PRO A 113 15.41 -52.59 7.91
C PRO A 113 16.38 -53.72 7.51
N THR A 114 16.56 -54.70 8.40
CA THR A 114 17.29 -55.93 8.09
C THR A 114 16.34 -56.91 7.42
N MET A 115 16.48 -57.04 6.11
CA MET A 115 15.73 -58.01 5.31
C MET A 115 16.53 -59.32 5.26
N ASN A 116 16.41 -60.15 6.29
CA ASN A 116 16.65 -61.59 6.17
C ASN A 116 16.09 -62.34 7.40
N SER A 117 14.98 -63.03 7.19
CA SER A 117 14.44 -64.02 8.12
C SER A 117 15.26 -65.29 8.04
N VAL A 118 16.30 -65.39 8.88
CA VAL A 118 16.93 -66.68 9.18
C VAL A 118 16.62 -67.03 10.62
N ASN A 119 15.71 -68.00 10.74
CA ASN A 119 15.24 -68.59 11.97
C ASN A 119 16.35 -69.53 12.48
N ILE A 120 17.00 -69.17 13.59
CA ILE A 120 17.86 -70.11 14.32
C ILE A 120 17.35 -70.16 15.75
N ASN A 121 16.62 -71.22 16.03
CA ASN A 121 16.32 -71.66 17.38
C ASN A 121 17.65 -72.00 18.06
N GLN A 122 18.03 -71.24 19.09
CA GLN A 122 18.84 -71.78 20.15
C GLN A 122 18.30 -71.31 21.50
N SER A 123 17.75 -72.30 22.18
CA SER A 123 17.20 -72.31 23.53
C SER A 123 18.31 -72.10 24.56
N SER A 124 18.00 -71.32 25.59
CA SER A 124 17.95 -71.77 27.00
C SER A 124 18.60 -70.81 28.00
N ASP A 125 17.76 -70.46 28.97
CA ASP A 125 18.05 -70.38 30.40
C ASP A 125 18.69 -69.14 31.04
N ASN A 126 17.84 -68.55 31.88
CA ASN A 126 18.03 -68.25 33.31
C ASN A 126 18.35 -66.81 33.75
N LYS A 127 17.34 -66.28 34.45
CA LYS A 127 17.36 -65.61 35.77
C LYS A 127 18.13 -64.29 35.93
N ASN A 128 17.39 -63.27 36.37
CA ASN A 128 17.57 -62.53 37.64
C ASN A 128 16.64 -61.30 37.60
N ASP A 129 15.55 -61.32 38.36
CA ASP A 129 15.41 -60.65 39.67
C ASP A 129 15.31 -59.12 39.58
N TYR A 130 14.08 -58.61 39.67
CA TYR A 130 13.81 -57.33 40.30
C TYR A 130 12.57 -57.45 41.19
N SER A 131 12.85 -57.59 42.49
CA SER A 131 11.87 -57.47 43.57
C SER A 131 11.51 -55.99 43.78
N PRO A 132 10.24 -55.61 43.98
CA PRO A 132 9.89 -54.25 44.35
C PRO A 132 10.00 -54.12 45.86
N LEU A 133 11.02 -53.40 46.36
CA LEU A 133 10.99 -52.95 47.75
C LEU A 133 10.02 -51.77 47.84
N ALA A 134 8.92 -52.01 48.54
CA ALA A 134 8.09 -50.97 49.10
C ALA A 134 8.89 -50.24 50.18
N ASP A 135 9.05 -48.92 50.03
CA ASP A 135 9.37 -48.05 51.16
C ASP A 135 8.29 -46.97 51.24
N ASN A 136 7.46 -47.12 52.28
CA ASN A 136 6.57 -46.09 52.78
C ASN A 136 7.45 -45.04 53.47
N ASN A 137 7.47 -43.82 52.95
CA ASN A 137 7.69 -42.65 53.81
C ASN A 137 6.76 -41.51 53.45
N GLN A 138 6.13 -41.02 54.51
CA GLN A 138 5.05 -40.06 54.56
C GLN A 138 5.51 -38.66 54.15
N ASN A 139 4.59 -37.92 53.54
CA ASN A 139 4.40 -36.47 53.60
C ASN A 139 5.67 -35.59 53.69
N THR A 140 6.08 -35.02 52.57
CA THR A 140 6.58 -33.64 52.58
C THR A 140 6.08 -32.90 51.34
N SER A 141 5.38 -31.81 51.61
CA SER A 141 4.89 -30.83 50.66
C SER A 141 6.00 -30.27 49.78
N SER A 142 5.58 -29.74 48.63
CA SER A 142 6.30 -28.79 47.77
C SER A 142 7.60 -29.30 47.11
N THR A 143 7.49 -29.68 45.85
CA THR A 143 8.26 -29.11 44.74
C THR A 143 7.70 -29.67 43.45
N THR A 144 6.74 -28.94 42.89
CA THR A 144 6.31 -29.16 41.51
C THR A 144 7.51 -28.81 40.63
N HIS A 145 8.32 -29.80 40.29
CA HIS A 145 9.24 -29.73 39.16
C HIS A 145 8.40 -29.63 37.89
N ALA A 146 7.91 -28.42 37.63
CA ALA A 146 7.46 -28.00 36.33
C ALA A 146 8.69 -28.03 35.42
N ASN A 147 8.76 -29.06 34.59
CA ASN A 147 9.69 -29.11 33.47
C ASN A 147 9.60 -27.80 32.70
N HIS A 148 10.62 -26.96 32.85
CA HIS A 148 10.86 -25.74 32.09
C HIS A 148 11.03 -26.14 30.62
N PHE A 149 9.93 -26.10 29.87
CA PHE A 149 9.96 -26.06 28.41
C PHE A 149 9.37 -24.71 28.00
N SER A 150 10.07 -23.62 28.29
CA SER A 150 9.65 -22.24 27.98
C SER A 150 10.82 -21.26 27.90
N ASP A 151 11.96 -21.69 27.34
CA ASP A 151 13.14 -20.79 27.23
C ASP A 151 13.02 -19.77 26.08
N SER A 152 12.06 -19.91 25.17
CA SER A 152 11.89 -18.94 24.07
C SER A 152 10.95 -17.77 24.39
N SER A 153 10.22 -17.85 25.50
CA SER A 153 9.26 -16.80 25.93
C SER A 153 9.87 -15.83 26.94
N GLN A 154 10.87 -16.27 27.71
CA GLN A 154 11.51 -15.44 28.73
C GLN A 154 12.40 -14.36 28.06
N ASP A 155 13.26 -14.75 27.11
CA ASP A 155 14.06 -13.82 26.30
C ASP A 155 13.23 -12.75 25.56
N LYS A 156 12.04 -13.12 25.05
CA LYS A 156 11.15 -12.18 24.34
C LYS A 156 10.44 -11.22 25.28
N VAL A 157 10.11 -11.68 26.50
CA VAL A 157 9.53 -10.84 27.54
C VAL A 157 10.57 -9.83 28.04
N GLU A 158 11.83 -10.25 28.20
CA GLU A 158 12.94 -9.37 28.58
C GLU A 158 13.26 -8.30 27.52
N LEU A 159 13.18 -8.63 26.23
CA LEU A 159 13.35 -7.66 25.15
C LEU A 159 12.21 -6.62 25.15
N ALA A 160 10.96 -7.05 25.26
CA ALA A 160 9.82 -6.12 25.31
C ALA A 160 9.84 -5.24 26.58
N GLU A 161 10.26 -5.80 27.70
CA GLU A 161 10.39 -5.10 28.97
C GLU A 161 11.53 -4.07 28.95
N SER A 162 12.68 -4.42 28.37
CA SER A 162 13.80 -3.47 28.20
C SER A 162 13.45 -2.30 27.27
N ILE A 163 12.70 -2.54 26.18
CA ILE A 163 12.17 -1.47 25.32
C ILE A 163 11.23 -0.55 26.11
N ARG A 164 10.32 -1.11 26.91
CA ARG A 164 9.40 -0.31 27.74
C ARG A 164 10.14 0.52 28.78
N LEU A 165 11.14 -0.08 29.46
CA LEU A 165 11.97 0.62 30.43
C LEU A 165 12.81 1.72 29.76
N ALA A 166 13.33 1.48 28.56
CA ALA A 166 13.98 2.52 27.77
C ALA A 166 13.00 3.66 27.41
N LEU A 167 11.75 3.32 27.03
CA LEU A 167 10.73 4.28 26.61
C LEU A 167 10.19 5.16 27.76
N PHE A 168 9.97 4.57 28.94
CA PHE A 168 9.32 5.20 30.10
C PHE A 168 10.25 5.42 31.30
N SER A 169 11.56 5.13 31.20
CA SER A 169 12.49 5.49 32.27
C SER A 169 12.44 6.99 32.51
N LYS A 170 12.31 7.41 33.77
CA LYS A 170 12.17 8.82 34.17
C LYS A 170 13.28 9.73 33.60
N LYS A 171 14.46 9.17 33.31
CA LYS A 171 15.61 9.87 32.72
C LYS A 171 15.54 10.00 31.20
N ASN A 172 14.97 9.02 30.49
CA ASN A 172 14.92 9.01 29.01
C ASN A 172 13.51 9.28 28.46
N SER A 173 12.48 9.38 29.30
CA SER A 173 11.10 9.65 28.89
C SER A 173 10.95 11.00 28.18
N GLN A 174 11.71 12.02 28.58
CA GLN A 174 11.74 13.29 27.85
C GLN A 174 12.37 13.13 26.46
N LEU A 175 13.40 12.29 26.35
CA LEU A 175 14.09 12.02 25.09
C LEU A 175 13.24 11.15 24.14
N THR A 176 12.47 10.20 24.67
CA THR A 176 11.58 9.36 23.87
C THR A 176 10.35 10.14 23.39
N ILE A 177 9.78 10.99 24.24
CA ILE A 177 8.71 11.93 23.84
C ILE A 177 9.25 12.92 22.80
N ALA A 178 10.46 13.45 22.98
CA ALA A 178 11.09 14.35 22.01
C ALA A 178 11.35 13.64 20.66
N LEU A 179 11.82 12.39 20.68
CA LEU A 179 12.06 11.59 19.47
C LEU A 179 10.76 11.29 18.72
N ILE A 180 9.70 10.90 19.43
CA ILE A 180 8.39 10.63 18.84
C ILE A 180 7.76 11.91 18.29
N SER A 181 7.85 13.02 19.04
CA SER A 181 7.42 14.34 18.59
C SER A 181 8.19 14.78 17.34
N PHE A 182 9.51 14.62 17.34
CA PHE A 182 10.34 14.90 16.19
C PHE A 182 9.97 14.04 14.98
N LEU A 183 9.71 12.74 15.16
CA LEU A 183 9.26 11.85 14.10
C LEU A 183 7.91 12.27 13.53
N LEU A 184 6.97 12.70 14.37
CA LEU A 184 5.67 13.21 13.95
C LEU A 184 5.80 14.54 13.20
N VAL A 185 6.65 15.45 13.68
CA VAL A 185 6.93 16.74 13.03
C VAL A 185 7.65 16.52 11.70
N LEU A 186 8.62 15.61 11.65
CA LEU A 186 9.33 15.24 10.43
C LEU A 186 8.38 14.60 9.42
N ALA A 187 7.52 13.69 9.85
CA ALA A 187 6.47 13.11 9.02
C ALA A 187 5.51 14.19 8.47
N PHE A 188 5.15 15.18 9.29
CA PHE A 188 4.33 16.32 8.87
C PHE A 188 5.04 17.21 7.84
N ILE A 189 6.33 17.51 8.06
CA ILE A 189 7.17 18.31 7.14
C ILE A 189 7.36 17.57 5.82
N ILE A 190 7.63 16.25 5.85
CA ILE A 190 7.69 15.41 4.66
C ILE A 190 6.34 15.43 3.93
N SER A 191 5.23 15.32 4.66
CA SER A 191 3.89 15.45 4.06
C SER A 191 3.70 16.81 3.36
N MET A 192 4.19 17.91 3.94
CA MET A 192 4.15 19.23 3.32
C MET A 192 5.03 19.32 2.06
N LEU A 193 6.23 18.73 2.10
CA LEU A 193 7.18 18.74 0.97
C LEU A 193 6.73 17.86 -0.21
N PHE A 194 6.01 16.77 0.08
CA PHE A 194 5.48 15.83 -0.92
C PHE A 194 3.99 16.02 -1.20
N THR A 195 3.37 17.12 -0.75
CA THR A 195 2.02 17.49 -1.18
C THR A 195 2.10 17.97 -2.63
N GLN A 196 2.11 17.02 -3.56
CA GLN A 196 1.61 17.28 -4.90
C GLN A 196 0.08 17.40 -4.78
N PRO A 197 -0.54 18.44 -5.34
CA PRO A 197 -1.99 18.56 -5.33
C PRO A 197 -2.58 17.41 -6.12
N THR A 198 -3.00 16.35 -5.42
CA THR A 198 -3.92 15.38 -6.00
C THR A 198 -5.24 16.09 -6.23
N PRO A 199 -5.79 16.06 -7.46
CA PRO A 199 -7.09 16.65 -7.74
C PRO A 199 -8.13 15.90 -6.93
N ALA A 200 -8.62 16.55 -5.87
CA ALA A 200 -9.73 16.05 -5.08
C ALA A 200 -11.03 16.27 -5.85
N ASP A 201 -11.74 15.19 -6.16
CA ASP A 201 -13.14 15.20 -6.57
C ASP A 201 -14.01 15.77 -5.44
N ASN A 202 -14.22 17.08 -5.46
CA ASN A 202 -15.43 17.74 -4.98
C ASN A 202 -15.78 18.84 -5.99
N PRO A 203 -17.08 19.09 -6.27
CA PRO A 203 -17.48 20.10 -7.24
C PRO A 203 -17.12 21.48 -6.70
N VAL A 204 -16.01 22.02 -7.19
CA VAL A 204 -15.58 23.38 -6.90
C VAL A 204 -16.36 24.30 -7.84
N GLU A 205 -17.16 25.19 -7.27
CA GLU A 205 -17.47 26.47 -7.90
C GLU A 205 -16.13 27.13 -8.26
N HIS A 206 -15.75 27.01 -9.53
CA HIS A 206 -14.58 27.65 -10.09
C HIS A 206 -14.83 29.16 -10.16
N THR A 207 -14.51 29.86 -9.07
CA THR A 207 -14.00 31.23 -9.22
C THR A 207 -12.53 31.09 -9.61
N SER A 208 -12.29 31.24 -10.90
CA SER A 208 -10.99 31.22 -11.54
C SER A 208 -10.03 32.22 -10.88
N GLU A 209 -9.01 31.72 -10.16
CA GLU A 209 -7.76 32.45 -10.03
C GLU A 209 -6.78 31.89 -11.06
N ILE A 210 -6.64 32.69 -12.12
CA ILE A 210 -5.85 32.44 -13.31
C ILE A 210 -4.36 32.48 -12.91
N GLN A 211 -3.71 31.32 -12.81
CA GLN A 211 -2.27 31.26 -13.04
C GLN A 211 -2.03 31.53 -14.53
N LYS A 212 -1.80 32.80 -14.85
CA LYS A 212 -1.21 33.28 -16.10
C LYS A 212 0.26 32.84 -16.14
N THR A 213 0.52 31.54 -16.25
CA THR A 213 1.81 31.08 -16.75
C THR A 213 1.69 31.09 -18.27
N THR A 214 2.23 32.14 -18.89
CA THR A 214 2.45 32.19 -20.33
C THR A 214 3.23 30.95 -20.73
N LYS A 215 2.55 29.89 -21.17
CA LYS A 215 3.21 28.70 -21.73
C LYS A 215 3.95 29.17 -22.99
N GLU A 216 5.27 29.20 -22.91
CA GLU A 216 6.11 29.54 -24.05
C GLU A 216 6.08 28.38 -25.04
N PHE A 217 5.47 28.61 -26.19
CA PHE A 217 5.43 27.66 -27.29
C PHE A 217 6.43 28.06 -28.36
N GLN A 218 7.22 27.09 -28.82
CA GLN A 218 8.24 27.29 -29.84
C GLN A 218 7.77 26.71 -31.17
N HIS A 219 8.37 27.21 -32.26
CA HIS A 219 8.15 26.69 -33.62
C HIS A 219 6.67 26.55 -34.01
N GLN A 220 5.82 27.53 -33.68
CA GLN A 220 4.41 27.46 -34.03
C GLN A 220 4.19 27.59 -35.54
N ILE A 221 3.42 26.66 -36.11
CA ILE A 221 2.98 26.68 -37.51
C ILE A 221 1.51 26.35 -37.57
N THR A 222 0.71 27.27 -38.09
CA THR A 222 -0.68 27.02 -38.46
C THR A 222 -0.73 26.23 -39.75
N LEU A 223 -1.65 25.28 -39.91
CA LEU A 223 -1.85 24.42 -41.08
C LEU A 223 -3.14 24.79 -41.84
N PRO A 224 -3.38 24.26 -43.06
CA PRO A 224 -4.47 24.72 -43.92
C PRO A 224 -5.88 24.61 -43.34
N ASP A 225 -6.10 23.69 -42.39
CA ASP A 225 -7.39 23.45 -41.75
C ASP A 225 -7.52 24.14 -40.38
N ASN A 226 -6.87 25.29 -40.21
CA ASN A 226 -6.96 26.17 -39.03
C ASN A 226 -6.56 25.53 -37.68
N PHE A 227 -5.79 24.44 -37.70
CA PHE A 227 -5.08 23.94 -36.53
C PHE A 227 -3.60 24.35 -36.59
N SER A 228 -2.95 24.49 -35.44
CA SER A 228 -1.54 24.80 -35.33
C SER A 228 -0.78 23.65 -34.68
N ILE A 229 0.48 23.48 -35.08
CA ILE A 229 1.45 22.61 -34.40
C ILE A 229 2.50 23.49 -33.76
N MET A 230 2.89 23.15 -32.55
CA MET A 230 3.93 23.84 -31.80
C MET A 230 4.66 22.87 -30.88
N ILE A 231 5.79 23.31 -30.34
CA ILE A 231 6.59 22.57 -29.39
C ILE A 231 6.46 23.24 -28.01
N ALA A 232 6.11 22.45 -27.00
CA ALA A 232 6.11 22.89 -25.61
C ALA A 232 7.51 22.80 -24.99
N ALA A 233 7.71 23.39 -23.81
CA ALA A 233 9.01 23.47 -23.14
C ALA A 233 9.68 22.10 -22.85
N ASP A 234 8.89 21.03 -22.78
CA ASP A 234 9.31 19.64 -22.58
C ASP A 234 9.61 18.90 -23.90
N ASN A 235 9.76 19.62 -25.02
CA ASN A 235 9.89 19.08 -26.37
C ASN A 235 8.69 18.22 -26.82
N ALA A 236 7.54 18.33 -26.14
CA ALA A 236 6.31 17.68 -26.57
C ALA A 236 5.68 18.44 -27.75
N ILE A 237 5.21 17.70 -28.75
CA ILE A 237 4.35 18.29 -29.79
C ILE A 237 2.98 18.60 -29.20
N VAL A 238 2.49 19.78 -29.54
CA VAL A 238 1.14 20.24 -29.20
C VAL A 238 0.39 20.58 -30.47
N ILE A 239 -0.81 20.00 -30.63
CA ILE A 239 -1.77 20.37 -31.67
C ILE A 239 -2.83 21.28 -31.05
N GLN A 240 -3.02 22.46 -31.64
CA GLN A 240 -3.96 23.46 -31.18
C GLN A 240 -5.07 23.72 -32.22
N TRP A 241 -6.33 23.76 -31.80
CA TRP A 241 -7.46 24.14 -32.66
C TRP A 241 -8.53 24.91 -31.86
N GLN A 242 -9.52 25.48 -32.55
CA GLN A 242 -10.60 26.24 -31.89
C GLN A 242 -11.56 25.30 -31.14
N ALA A 243 -11.96 25.70 -29.93
CA ALA A 243 -12.95 24.96 -29.14
C ALA A 243 -14.39 25.38 -29.48
N SER A 244 -15.32 24.43 -29.45
CA SER A 244 -16.75 24.71 -29.59
C SER A 244 -17.35 25.15 -28.25
N VAL A 245 -18.34 26.06 -28.28
CA VAL A 245 -18.97 26.69 -27.10
C VAL A 245 -19.66 25.69 -26.15
N LYS A 246 -19.87 24.44 -26.56
CA LYS A 246 -20.55 23.39 -25.78
C LYS A 246 -19.63 22.53 -24.90
N ASP A 247 -18.32 22.73 -24.96
CA ASP A 247 -17.40 21.75 -24.40
C ASP A 247 -16.97 22.12 -22.97
N ASN A 248 -17.81 21.74 -22.02
CA ASN A 248 -17.55 21.92 -20.59
C ASN A 248 -16.63 20.82 -20.02
N LEU A 249 -15.45 21.27 -19.60
CA LEU A 249 -14.68 20.87 -18.40
C LEU A 249 -14.00 19.50 -18.29
N ASN A 250 -14.37 18.47 -19.05
CA ASN A 250 -13.77 17.12 -18.90
C ASN A 250 -12.85 16.74 -20.05
N VAL A 251 -11.72 17.46 -20.15
CA VAL A 251 -10.73 17.25 -21.20
C VAL A 251 -9.76 16.11 -20.80
N TRP A 252 -9.41 15.26 -21.77
CA TRP A 252 -8.73 13.96 -21.56
C TRP A 252 -7.37 14.05 -20.85
N SER A 253 -7.09 13.10 -19.94
CA SER A 253 -5.77 12.89 -19.36
C SER A 253 -5.42 11.40 -19.31
N LEU A 254 -4.25 11.04 -19.86
CA LEU A 254 -3.75 9.67 -19.83
C LEU A 254 -3.40 9.21 -18.40
N GLY A 255 -2.96 10.12 -17.54
CA GLY A 255 -2.54 9.80 -16.17
C GLY A 255 -3.71 9.39 -15.26
N THR A 256 -4.89 10.00 -15.45
CA THR A 256 -6.11 9.65 -14.71
C THR A 256 -7.05 8.74 -15.48
N ALA A 257 -6.79 8.54 -16.78
CA ALA A 257 -7.70 7.87 -17.73
C ALA A 257 -9.14 8.44 -17.71
N ALA A 258 -9.28 9.70 -17.31
CA ALA A 258 -10.55 10.42 -17.21
C ALA A 258 -10.68 11.48 -18.30
N GLY A 259 -11.93 11.85 -18.60
CA GLY A 259 -12.27 12.82 -19.64
C GLY A 259 -12.88 12.18 -20.88
N ASP A 260 -13.02 12.97 -21.95
CA ASP A 260 -13.60 12.50 -23.20
C ASP A 260 -12.71 11.43 -23.88
N LYS A 261 -13.27 10.23 -24.08
CA LYS A 261 -12.60 9.12 -24.76
C LYS A 261 -12.31 9.43 -26.23
N SER A 262 -13.06 10.33 -26.85
CA SER A 262 -12.80 10.78 -28.23
C SER A 262 -11.45 11.51 -28.35
N CYS A 263 -10.94 12.06 -27.26
CA CYS A 263 -9.66 12.75 -27.17
C CYS A 263 -8.48 11.83 -26.84
N LYS A 264 -8.70 10.52 -26.64
CA LYS A 264 -7.67 9.56 -26.20
C LYS A 264 -6.51 9.37 -27.18
N SER A 265 -6.80 9.54 -28.45
CA SER A 265 -5.84 9.30 -29.52
C SER A 265 -6.15 10.13 -30.75
N ILE A 266 -5.11 10.40 -31.50
CA ILE A 266 -5.22 10.86 -32.89
C ILE A 266 -5.24 9.64 -33.80
N GLU A 267 -6.22 9.59 -34.70
CA GLU A 267 -6.40 8.48 -35.62
C GLU A 267 -6.18 8.95 -37.06
N PHE A 268 -5.18 8.39 -37.74
CA PHE A 268 -4.91 8.68 -39.14
C PHE A 268 -5.62 7.70 -40.07
N THR A 269 -5.88 8.13 -41.30
CA THR A 269 -6.44 7.25 -42.33
C THR A 269 -5.44 6.11 -42.64
N LYS A 270 -5.86 4.85 -42.46
CA LYS A 270 -5.04 3.62 -42.56
C LYS A 270 -4.04 3.44 -41.39
N GLU A 271 -4.62 3.17 -40.22
CA GLU A 271 -4.09 2.41 -39.06
C GLU A 271 -2.78 2.86 -38.41
N GLU A 272 -2.62 4.15 -38.16
CA GLU A 272 -1.68 4.59 -37.11
C GLU A 272 -2.44 5.44 -36.10
N VAL A 273 -2.51 4.91 -34.88
CA VAL A 273 -3.20 5.53 -33.74
C VAL A 273 -2.13 5.97 -32.76
N ILE A 274 -1.98 7.28 -32.56
CA ILE A 274 -1.01 7.84 -31.61
C ILE A 274 -1.79 8.33 -30.40
N ARG A 275 -1.32 7.99 -29.19
CA ARG A 275 -2.00 8.34 -27.95
C ARG A 275 -1.72 9.79 -27.56
N THR A 276 -2.76 10.49 -27.12
CA THR A 276 -2.59 11.79 -26.48
C THR A 276 -2.24 11.59 -25.02
N TYR A 277 -1.27 12.36 -24.53
CA TYR A 277 -0.91 12.37 -23.12
C TYR A 277 -1.94 13.17 -22.30
N SER A 278 -2.32 14.34 -22.81
CA SER A 278 -3.38 15.15 -22.22
C SER A 278 -3.98 16.06 -23.28
N VAL A 279 -5.21 16.48 -23.05
CA VAL A 279 -5.85 17.54 -23.83
C VAL A 279 -6.36 18.57 -22.82
N SER A 280 -6.16 19.85 -23.09
CA SER A 280 -6.61 20.94 -22.22
C SER A 280 -7.19 22.09 -23.03
N THR A 281 -8.02 22.92 -22.41
CA THR A 281 -8.56 24.13 -23.02
C THR A 281 -7.93 25.38 -22.39
N ILE A 282 -7.43 26.29 -23.23
CA ILE A 282 -6.87 27.58 -22.82
C ILE A 282 -7.40 28.63 -23.80
N ASP A 283 -8.04 29.70 -23.30
CA ASP A 283 -8.57 30.80 -24.11
C ASP A 283 -9.42 30.34 -25.32
N ASN A 284 -10.41 29.48 -25.08
CA ASN A 284 -11.30 28.90 -26.10
C ASN A 284 -10.58 28.12 -27.22
N LYS A 285 -9.38 27.62 -26.95
CA LYS A 285 -8.64 26.74 -27.85
C LYS A 285 -8.32 25.44 -27.15
N TYR A 286 -8.42 24.34 -27.89
CA TYR A 286 -7.92 23.05 -27.47
C TYR A 286 -6.42 22.95 -27.70
N TYR A 287 -5.74 22.24 -26.80
CA TYR A 287 -4.33 21.90 -26.88
C TYR A 287 -4.22 20.42 -26.56
N ALA A 288 -3.87 19.60 -27.56
CA ALA A 288 -3.57 18.19 -27.39
C ALA A 288 -2.06 17.99 -27.33
N TYR A 289 -1.60 17.40 -26.22
CA TYR A 289 -0.20 17.10 -25.94
C TYR A 289 0.12 15.65 -26.32
N PHE A 290 1.25 15.46 -26.99
CA PHE A 290 1.75 14.15 -27.42
C PHE A 290 3.10 13.85 -26.79
N SER A 291 3.43 12.56 -26.66
CA SER A 291 4.73 12.15 -26.13
C SER A 291 5.85 12.60 -27.07
N PRO A 292 6.98 13.12 -26.54
CA PRO A 292 8.18 13.42 -27.35
C PRO A 292 8.69 12.21 -28.15
N LEU A 293 8.40 10.99 -27.70
CA LEU A 293 8.75 9.74 -28.38
C LEU A 293 7.98 9.56 -29.70
N ASP A 294 6.75 10.06 -29.75
CA ASP A 294 5.86 9.90 -30.91
C ASP A 294 6.02 11.06 -31.92
N THR A 295 6.87 12.05 -31.61
CA THR A 295 7.02 13.29 -32.40
C THR A 295 7.30 13.03 -33.88
N LYS A 296 8.27 12.17 -34.19
CA LYS A 296 8.62 11.86 -35.59
C LYS A 296 7.47 11.20 -36.34
N ALA A 297 6.85 10.18 -35.74
CA ALA A 297 5.72 9.46 -36.33
C ALA A 297 4.52 10.40 -36.55
N LEU A 298 4.23 11.27 -35.57
CA LEU A 298 3.16 12.25 -35.64
C LEU A 298 3.36 13.26 -36.79
N ILE A 299 4.55 13.87 -36.89
CA ILE A 299 4.86 14.84 -37.95
C ILE A 299 4.84 14.18 -39.33
N LYS A 300 5.42 12.96 -39.44
CA LYS A 300 5.38 12.18 -40.67
C LYS A 300 3.94 11.91 -41.12
N ASN A 301 3.07 11.51 -40.20
CA ASN A 301 1.68 11.25 -40.51
C ASN A 301 0.90 12.51 -40.89
N ILE A 302 1.14 13.63 -40.21
CA ILE A 302 0.55 14.92 -40.59
C ILE A 302 1.04 15.36 -41.98
N ALA A 303 2.28 15.06 -42.34
CA ALA A 303 2.82 15.39 -43.66
C ALA A 303 2.21 14.53 -44.79
N PHE A 304 2.11 13.21 -44.61
CA PHE A 304 1.82 12.30 -45.72
C PHE A 304 0.40 11.70 -45.74
N LYS A 305 -0.37 11.79 -44.66
CA LYS A 305 -1.74 11.25 -44.61
C LYS A 305 -2.76 12.28 -45.12
N ASN A 306 -3.97 11.82 -45.41
CA ASN A 306 -5.02 12.66 -45.99
C ASN A 306 -5.83 13.44 -44.94
N LYS A 307 -6.18 12.76 -43.84
CA LYS A 307 -6.97 13.31 -42.74
C LYS A 307 -6.68 12.57 -41.44
N PHE A 308 -6.97 13.21 -40.31
CA PHE A 308 -6.99 12.58 -38.99
C PHE A 308 -8.24 12.95 -38.20
N LEU A 309 -8.55 12.13 -37.18
CA LEU A 309 -9.60 12.37 -36.20
C LEU A 309 -8.96 12.60 -34.83
N LEU A 310 -9.43 13.62 -34.09
CA LEU A 310 -8.99 13.94 -32.74
C LEU A 310 -10.11 14.64 -31.97
N CYS A 311 -10.46 14.16 -30.77
CA CYS A 311 -11.52 14.75 -29.94
C CYS A 311 -12.88 14.84 -30.66
N GLY A 312 -13.18 13.91 -31.56
CA GLY A 312 -14.39 13.94 -32.40
C GLY A 312 -14.34 14.92 -33.59
N TYR A 313 -13.27 15.71 -33.72
CA TYR A 313 -13.05 16.59 -34.88
C TYR A 313 -12.28 15.87 -35.98
N SER A 314 -12.67 16.12 -37.24
CA SER A 314 -11.98 15.59 -38.42
C SER A 314 -11.21 16.71 -39.10
N PHE A 315 -9.89 16.53 -39.25
CA PHE A 315 -9.01 17.53 -39.85
C PHE A 315 -8.46 17.05 -41.19
N SER A 316 -8.50 17.93 -42.18
CA SER A 316 -7.88 17.73 -43.48
C SER A 316 -6.38 18.06 -43.42
N LEU A 317 -5.56 17.13 -43.93
CA LEU A 317 -4.10 17.30 -44.00
C LEU A 317 -3.62 17.77 -45.38
N LYS A 318 -4.53 18.08 -46.31
CA LYS A 318 -4.18 18.52 -47.65
C LYS A 318 -3.33 19.80 -47.60
N GLY A 319 -2.11 19.73 -48.13
CA GLY A 319 -1.16 20.85 -48.13
C GLY A 319 -0.29 20.97 -46.87
N SER A 320 -0.46 20.08 -45.89
CA SER A 320 0.37 20.07 -44.67
C SER A 320 1.84 19.80 -44.97
N GLN A 321 2.13 18.84 -45.88
CA GLN A 321 3.49 18.54 -46.34
C GLN A 321 4.25 19.79 -46.82
N ALA A 322 3.61 20.58 -47.69
CA ALA A 322 4.23 21.76 -48.27
C ALA A 322 4.48 22.87 -47.25
N ARG A 323 3.66 22.93 -46.18
CA ARG A 323 3.85 23.92 -45.12
C ARG A 323 4.91 23.48 -44.10
N LEU A 324 4.91 22.20 -43.71
CA LEU A 324 5.93 21.65 -42.82
C LEU A 324 7.32 21.66 -43.46
N GLY A 325 7.43 21.32 -44.75
CA GLY A 325 8.70 21.35 -45.49
C GLY A 325 9.31 22.74 -45.67
N LYS A 326 8.54 23.83 -45.49
CA LYS A 326 9.06 25.20 -45.49
C LYS A 326 9.69 25.62 -44.16
N SER A 327 9.46 24.87 -43.09
CA SER A 327 10.05 25.15 -41.79
C SER A 327 11.36 24.40 -41.62
N SER A 328 12.43 25.11 -41.28
CA SER A 328 13.73 24.50 -40.99
C SER A 328 13.65 23.47 -39.86
N PHE A 329 12.78 23.67 -38.87
CA PHE A 329 12.60 22.76 -37.75
C PHE A 329 11.87 21.48 -38.17
N TYR A 330 10.66 21.60 -38.73
CA TYR A 330 9.84 20.42 -39.05
C TYR A 330 10.33 19.65 -40.29
N ALA A 331 11.00 20.30 -41.24
CA ALA A 331 11.56 19.62 -42.40
C ALA A 331 12.57 18.54 -41.98
N ASN A 332 13.35 18.79 -40.92
CA ASN A 332 14.32 17.82 -40.39
C ASN A 332 13.66 16.62 -39.68
N LEU A 333 12.38 16.73 -39.31
CA LEU A 333 11.61 15.67 -38.65
C LEU A 333 10.87 14.77 -39.65
N ILE A 334 10.77 15.19 -40.92
CA ILE A 334 10.13 14.43 -41.99
C ILE A 334 11.20 13.57 -42.66
N GLU A 335 11.32 12.32 -42.24
CA GLU A 335 12.07 11.30 -42.96
C GLU A 335 11.22 10.83 -44.15
N TYR A 336 11.70 11.13 -45.36
CA TYR A 336 11.05 10.79 -46.63
C TYR A 336 11.11 9.30 -46.95
#